data_AF-A0A0G1KLQ0-F1
#
_entry.id   AF-A0A0G1KLQ0-F1
#
_cell.length_a   1.000
_cell.length_b   1.000
_cell.length_c   1.000
_cell.angle_alpha   90.00
_cell.angle_beta   90.00
_cell.angle_gamma   90.00
#
_symmetry.space_group_name_H-M   'P 1'
#
loop_
_entity.id
_entity.type
_entity.pdbx_description
1 polymer ?
#
loop_
_entity_poly.entity_id
_entity_poly.type
_entity_poly.pdbx_seq_one_letter_code
_entity_poly.pdbx_strand_id
1 'polypeptide(L)' 'MSDEIHEKSSNESVGQFFSWMYKKAVNENRPISGMVGGVVYQLTPDPYSIGRAFDKYLENCGV' A
#
# COMPACT_ATOMS: atom_id res chain seq x y z
N MET A 1 -4.26 10.49 -17.15
CA MET A 1 -4.00 9.14 -16.59
C MET A 1 -4.65 9.14 -15.22
N SER A 2 -5.74 8.41 -15.04
CA SER A 2 -6.39 8.32 -13.72
C SER A 2 -5.56 7.36 -12.88
N ASP A 3 -4.95 7.86 -11.80
CA ASP A 3 -4.33 7.01 -10.80
C ASP A 3 -5.41 6.08 -10.22
N GLU A 4 -5.40 4.81 -10.63
CA GLU A 4 -6.25 3.76 -10.09
C GLU A 4 -5.88 3.57 -8.61
N ILE A 5 -6.72 4.05 -7.70
CA ILE A 5 -6.56 3.83 -6.26
C ILE A 5 -7.25 2.52 -5.90
N HIS A 6 -6.48 1.52 -5.48
CA HIS A 6 -7.02 0.23 -5.07
C HIS A 6 -7.45 0.25 -3.60
N GLU A 7 -8.71 -0.07 -3.30
CA GLU A 7 -9.21 -0.15 -1.94
C GLU A 7 -8.99 -1.55 -1.36
N LYS A 8 -8.54 -1.63 -0.10
CA LYS A 8 -8.35 -2.90 0.59
C LYS A 8 -9.68 -3.65 0.76
N SER A 9 -9.73 -4.90 0.33
CA SER A 9 -10.87 -5.79 0.57
C SER A 9 -11.06 -6.07 2.07
N SER A 10 -12.30 -6.29 2.52
CA SER A 10 -12.57 -6.72 3.91
C SER A 10 -11.93 -8.07 4.26
N ASN A 11 -11.65 -8.90 3.25
CA ASN A 11 -11.23 -10.29 3.43
C ASN A 11 -9.70 -10.48 3.44
N GLU A 12 -8.92 -9.43 3.22
CA GLU A 12 -7.46 -9.49 3.25
C GLU A 12 -6.89 -8.75 4.49
N SER A 13 -5.77 -9.24 5.01
CA SER A 13 -5.03 -8.52 6.05
C SER A 13 -4.28 -7.31 5.47
N VAL A 14 -3.92 -6.36 6.33
CA VAL A 14 -3.14 -5.18 5.92
C VAL A 14 -1.77 -5.58 5.34
N GLY A 15 -1.15 -6.61 5.90
CA GLY A 15 0.10 -7.16 5.37
C GLY A 15 -0.06 -7.77 3.97
N GLN A 16 -1.16 -8.50 3.72
CA GLN A 16 -1.46 -9.04 2.39
C GLN A 16 -1.68 -7.93 1.37
N PHE A 17 -2.42 -6.89 1.75
CA PHE A 17 -2.67 -5.71 0.93
C PHE A 17 -1.39 -4.99 0.52
N PHE A 18 -0.53 -4.63 1.49
CA PHE A 18 0.74 -3.97 1.17
C PHE A 18 1.70 -4.88 0.38
N SER A 19 1.69 -6.19 0.63
CA SER A 19 2.46 -7.14 -0.18
C SER A 19 1.98 -7.16 -1.63
N TRP A 20 0.67 -7.14 -1.88
CA TRP A 20 0.11 -7.05 -3.22
C TRP A 20 0.49 -5.74 -3.90
N MET A 21 0.32 -4.60 -3.21
CA MET A 21 0.66 -3.29 -3.75
C MET A 21 2.13 -3.22 -4.18
N TYR A 22 3.04 -3.75 -3.37
CA TYR A 22 4.46 -3.78 -3.68
C TYR A 22 4.78 -4.68 -4.87
N LYS A 23 4.21 -5.89 -4.91
CA LYS A 23 4.38 -6.81 -6.05
C LYS A 23 3.90 -6.16 -7.34
N LYS A 24 2.77 -5.44 -7.31
CA LYS A 24 2.25 -4.69 -8.45
C LYS A 24 3.19 -3.53 -8.83
N ALA A 25 3.71 -2.80 -7.85
CA ALA A 25 4.65 -1.69 -8.08
C ALA A 25 5.98 -2.16 -8.73
N VAL A 26 6.52 -3.29 -8.28
CA VAL A 26 7.71 -3.93 -8.85
C VAL A 26 7.43 -4.46 -10.25
N ASN A 27 6.31 -5.14 -10.46
CA ASN A 27 5.94 -5.71 -11.76
C ASN A 27 5.74 -4.62 -12.82
N GLU A 28 5.04 -3.55 -12.48
CA GLU A 28 4.73 -2.45 -13.38
C GLU A 28 5.81 -1.36 -13.39
N ASN A 29 6.86 -1.52 -12.56
CA ASN A 29 7.94 -0.55 -12.35
C ASN A 29 7.45 0.89 -12.17
N ARG A 30 6.37 1.06 -11.38
CA ARG A 30 5.73 2.35 -11.13
C ARG A 30 5.13 2.41 -9.72
N PRO A 31 4.87 3.61 -9.18
CA PRO A 31 4.14 3.74 -7.93
C PRO A 31 2.72 3.17 -8.03
N ILE A 32 2.27 2.50 -6.97
CA ILE A 32 0.91 1.99 -6.80
C ILE A 32 0.28 2.64 -5.58
N SER A 33 -0.91 3.21 -5.77
CA SER A 33 -1.69 3.84 -4.70
C SER A 33 -2.78 2.89 -4.22
N GLY A 34 -2.97 2.83 -2.91
CA GLY A 34 -3.97 1.99 -2.28
C GLY A 34 -4.53 2.64 -1.03
N MET A 35 -5.75 2.28 -0.66
CA MET A 35 -6.48 2.90 0.46
C MET A 35 -6.84 1.87 1.53
N VAL A 36 -6.57 2.23 2.79
CA VAL A 36 -6.96 1.46 3.98
C VAL A 36 -7.67 2.39 4.95
N GLY A 37 -8.95 2.14 5.24
CA GLY A 37 -9.72 2.93 6.21
C GLY A 37 -9.80 4.42 5.87
N GLY A 38 -9.87 4.77 4.59
CA GLY A 38 -9.90 6.17 4.12
C GLY A 38 -8.54 6.86 4.02
N VAL A 39 -7.45 6.19 4.42
CA VAL A 39 -6.08 6.73 4.28
C VAL A 39 -5.43 6.15 3.03
N VAL A 40 -4.84 7.03 2.21
CA VAL A 40 -4.11 6.64 1.00
C VAL A 40 -2.63 6.39 1.32
N TYR A 41 -2.16 5.23 0.88
CA TYR A 41 -0.78 4.77 0.92
C TYR A 41 -0.28 4.64 -0.52
N GLN A 42 1.01 4.89 -0.72
CA GLN A 42 1.66 4.72 -2.01
C GLN A 42 2.92 3.90 -1.83
N LEU A 43 3.05 2.83 -2.63
CA LEU A 43 4.25 1.99 -2.68
C LEU A 43 4.96 2.17 -4.00
N THR A 44 6.28 2.35 -3.92
CA THR A 44 7.19 2.38 -5.05
C THR A 44 7.92 1.04 -5.16
N PRO A 45 8.55 0.70 -6.31
CA PRO A 45 9.36 -0.51 -6.48
C PRO A 45 10.67 -0.52 -5.66
N ASP A 46 10.76 0.32 -4.63
CA ASP A 46 11.88 0.39 -3.69
C ASP A 46 11.67 -0.62 -2.54
N PRO A 47 12.68 -1.43 -2.18
CA PRO A 47 12.54 -2.47 -1.16
C PRO A 47 12.20 -1.95 0.25
N TYR A 48 12.44 -0.66 0.53
CA TYR A 48 12.10 -0.03 1.80
C TYR A 48 10.68 0.58 1.81
N SER A 49 9.95 0.53 0.70
CA SER A 49 8.61 1.14 0.59
C SER A 49 7.57 0.43 1.47
N ILE A 50 7.62 -0.91 1.54
CA ILE A 50 6.72 -1.70 2.40
C ILE A 50 6.87 -1.30 3.87
N GLY A 51 8.10 -1.24 4.38
CA GLY A 51 8.37 -0.94 5.79
C GLY A 51 7.80 0.42 6.17
N ARG A 52 8.11 1.45 5.37
CA ARG A 52 7.60 2.82 5.57
C ARG A 52 6.07 2.92 5.53
N ALA A 53 5.42 2.17 4.64
CA ALA A 53 3.96 2.15 4.59
C ALA A 53 3.34 1.44 5.79
N PHE A 54 4.02 0.40 6.31
CA PHE A 54 3.59 -0.30 7.52
C PHE A 54 3.76 0.58 8.77
N ASP A 55 4.89 1.26 8.90
CA ASP A 55 5.13 2.21 10.00
C ASP A 55 4.08 3.32 9.99
N LYS A 56 3.83 3.93 8.83
CA LYS A 56 2.77 4.95 8.67
C LYS A 56 1.38 4.41 8.99
N TYR A 57 1.13 3.13 8.68
CA TYR A 57 -0.14 2.49 9.05
C TYR A 57 -0.27 2.36 10.57
N LEU A 58 0.78 1.93 11.27
CA LEU A 58 0.80 1.82 12.72
C LEU A 58 0.62 3.18 13.41
N GLU A 59 1.29 4.22 12.91
CA GLU A 59 1.10 5.61 13.38
C GLU A 59 -0.37 6.06 13.26
N ASN A 60 -1.03 5.74 12.14
CA ASN A 60 -2.44 6.07 11.93
C ASN A 60 -3.40 5.24 12.82
N CYS A 61 -2.97 4.08 13.28
CA CYS A 61 -3.70 3.29 14.28
C CYS A 61 -3.52 3.84 15.71
N GLY A 62 -2.64 4.84 15.91
CA GLY A 62 -2.33 5.39 17.23
C GLY A 62 -1.44 4.48 18.09
N VAL A 63 -0.64 3.63 17.43
CA VAL A 63 0.32 2.70 18.06
C VAL A 63 1.71 3.32 18.08
#